data_AF-A0A7S1X1M2-F1
#
_entry.id   AF-A0A7S1X1M2-F1
#
_cell.length_a   1.000
_cell.length_b   1.000
_cell.length_c   1.000
_cell.angle_alpha   90.00
_cell.angle_beta   90.00
_cell.angle_gamma   90.00
#
_symmetry.space_group_name_H-M   'P 1'
#
loop_
_entity.id
_entity.type
_entity.pdbx_description
1 polymer ?
#
loop_
_entity_poly.entity_id
_entity_poly.type
_entity_poly.pdbx_seq_one_letter_code
_entity_poly.pdbx_strand_id
1 'polypeptide(L)'
;MSAKVDAQDPPPANGEPEFDEDELLNDPEYQKRCEAVAVTEWYATERIAFEQRALGALETYKRTGTFKSLFPPLKSKGKKKGKDGEVKAKRNISAYNLYIRYEIEKLKSKGAIPPNAKITETIKGLGATWSQLSDSDKATKAKSLFERHQKENPGSVIPEAVIAAAAASAPKEPTPAKRPAEAAPTEPAPKKKGRKPKA
;
A
#
# COMPACT_ATOMS: atom_id res chain seq x y z
N MET A 1 -68.17 -55.53 -32.30
CA MET A 1 -67.71 -54.52 -33.27
C MET A 1 -66.82 -53.55 -32.53
N SER A 2 -65.50 -53.80 -32.54
CA SER A 2 -64.51 -52.98 -31.82
C SER A 2 -63.92 -51.98 -32.79
N ALA A 3 -64.20 -50.69 -32.57
CA ALA A 3 -63.64 -49.60 -33.36
C ALA A 3 -62.17 -49.39 -32.96
N LYS A 4 -61.26 -49.63 -33.91
CA LYS A 4 -59.86 -49.18 -33.82
C LYS A 4 -59.88 -47.65 -33.88
N VAL A 5 -59.39 -47.02 -32.82
CA VAL A 5 -59.15 -45.57 -32.80
C VAL A 5 -57.72 -45.40 -33.30
N ASP A 6 -57.58 -44.88 -34.51
CA ASP A 6 -56.28 -44.50 -35.09
C ASP A 6 -55.65 -43.40 -34.24
N ALA A 7 -54.53 -43.70 -33.61
CA ALA A 7 -53.72 -42.74 -32.88
C ALA A 7 -52.98 -41.86 -33.90
N GLN A 8 -53.42 -40.61 -34.03
CA GLN A 8 -52.77 -39.59 -34.84
C GLN A 8 -51.49 -39.17 -34.12
N ASP A 9 -50.33 -39.35 -34.77
CA ASP A 9 -49.04 -38.91 -34.24
C ASP A 9 -49.07 -37.41 -33.89
N PRO A 10 -48.51 -36.99 -32.74
CA PRO A 10 -48.44 -35.58 -32.38
C PRO A 10 -47.63 -34.82 -33.45
N PRO A 11 -48.07 -33.60 -33.85
CA PRO A 11 -47.33 -32.81 -34.81
C PRO A 11 -45.91 -32.57 -34.29
N PRO A 12 -44.87 -32.63 -35.15
CA PRO A 12 -43.50 -32.39 -34.73
C PRO A 12 -43.44 -31.03 -34.05
N ALA A 13 -42.88 -30.99 -32.84
CA ALA A 13 -42.65 -29.76 -32.10
C ALA A 13 -41.98 -28.76 -33.04
N ASN A 14 -42.60 -27.58 -33.20
CA ASN A 14 -42.06 -26.48 -34.01
C ASN A 14 -40.57 -26.37 -33.69
N GLY A 15 -39.73 -26.68 -34.68
CA GLY A 15 -38.28 -26.67 -34.51
C GLY A 15 -37.88 -25.34 -33.91
N GLU A 16 -37.22 -25.39 -32.75
CA GLU A 16 -36.60 -24.19 -32.22
C GLU A 16 -35.70 -23.64 -33.32
N PRO A 17 -35.87 -22.36 -33.71
CA PRO A 17 -35.02 -21.78 -34.73
C PRO A 17 -33.59 -21.96 -34.25
N GLU A 18 -32.82 -22.76 -35.00
CA GLU A 18 -31.40 -22.95 -34.77
C GLU A 18 -30.76 -21.59 -35.03
N PHE A 19 -30.46 -20.90 -33.94
CA PHE A 19 -30.01 -19.53 -33.97
C PHE A 19 -28.49 -19.59 -34.00
N ASP A 20 -27.89 -19.35 -35.15
CA ASP A 20 -26.44 -19.35 -35.31
C ASP A 20 -25.86 -18.21 -34.46
N GLU A 21 -25.34 -18.55 -33.28
CA GLU A 21 -24.78 -17.59 -32.31
C GLU A 21 -23.68 -16.72 -32.93
N ASP A 22 -22.96 -17.27 -33.91
CA ASP A 22 -21.92 -16.59 -34.67
C ASP A 22 -22.45 -15.47 -35.58
N GLU A 23 -23.70 -15.58 -36.05
CA GLU A 23 -24.32 -14.51 -36.86
C GLU A 23 -24.72 -13.32 -35.99
N LEU A 24 -25.20 -13.57 -34.76
CA LEU A 24 -25.55 -12.49 -33.83
C LEU A 24 -24.34 -11.73 -33.28
N LEU A 25 -23.23 -12.42 -33.05
CA LEU A 25 -22.01 -11.73 -32.61
C LEU A 25 -21.52 -10.71 -33.63
N ASN A 26 -21.85 -10.90 -34.91
CA ASN A 26 -21.48 -10.01 -36.00
C ASN A 26 -22.54 -8.95 -36.33
N ASP A 27 -23.74 -9.02 -35.74
CA ASP A 27 -24.79 -8.01 -35.93
C ASP A 27 -24.44 -6.71 -35.17
N PRO A 28 -24.23 -5.58 -35.88
CA PRO A 28 -23.93 -4.30 -35.24
C PRO A 28 -25.05 -3.79 -34.32
N GLU A 29 -26.31 -4.17 -34.53
CA GLU A 29 -27.41 -3.79 -33.63
C GLU A 29 -27.38 -4.61 -32.33
N TYR A 30 -27.04 -5.89 -32.41
CA TYR A 30 -26.80 -6.72 -31.23
C TYR A 30 -25.61 -6.20 -30.40
N GLN A 31 -24.49 -5.86 -31.04
CA GLN A 31 -23.32 -5.28 -30.37
C GLN A 31 -23.67 -3.97 -29.63
N LYS A 32 -24.36 -3.04 -30.30
CA LYS A 32 -24.80 -1.78 -29.66
C LYS A 32 -25.71 -2.00 -28.44
N ARG A 33 -26.60 -2.99 -28.49
CA ARG A 33 -27.46 -3.36 -27.36
C ARG A 33 -26.64 -3.92 -26.21
N CYS A 34 -25.69 -4.81 -26.49
CA CYS A 34 -24.78 -5.36 -25.49
C CYS A 34 -23.93 -4.27 -24.82
N GLU A 35 -23.39 -3.34 -25.61
CA GLU A 35 -22.63 -2.20 -25.09
C GLU A 35 -23.50 -1.31 -24.19
N ALA A 36 -24.73 -1.00 -24.61
CA ALA A 36 -25.64 -0.17 -23.82
C ALA A 36 -26.00 -0.84 -22.47
N VAL A 37 -26.24 -2.15 -22.48
CA VAL A 37 -26.48 -2.93 -21.26
C VAL A 37 -25.24 -2.95 -20.37
N ALA A 38 -24.07 -3.27 -20.92
CA ALA A 38 -22.81 -3.30 -20.17
C ALA A 38 -22.48 -1.94 -19.54
N VAL A 39 -22.69 -0.84 -20.27
CA VAL A 39 -22.52 0.52 -19.75
C VAL A 39 -23.50 0.78 -18.61
N THR A 40 -24.78 0.41 -18.79
CA THR A 40 -25.81 0.60 -17.75
C THR A 40 -25.51 -0.20 -16.49
N GLU A 41 -25.11 -1.45 -16.63
CA GLU A 41 -24.72 -2.32 -15.51
C GLU A 41 -23.46 -1.80 -14.81
N TRP A 42 -22.44 -1.40 -15.57
CA TRP A 42 -21.23 -0.79 -15.02
C TRP A 42 -21.55 0.48 -14.22
N TYR A 43 -22.41 1.35 -14.77
CA TYR A 43 -22.91 2.53 -14.05
C TYR A 43 -23.72 2.16 -12.81
N ALA A 44 -24.53 1.09 -12.84
CA ALA A 44 -25.29 0.68 -11.67
C ALA A 44 -24.38 0.17 -10.55
N THR A 45 -23.35 -0.62 -10.87
CA THR A 45 -22.52 -1.24 -9.82
C THR A 45 -21.35 -0.39 -9.39
N GLU A 46 -20.55 0.13 -10.32
CA GLU A 46 -19.30 0.82 -9.98
C GLU A 46 -19.53 2.25 -9.50
N ARG A 47 -20.51 2.96 -10.08
CA ARG A 47 -20.83 4.33 -9.65
C ARG A 47 -21.38 4.34 -8.23
N ILE A 48 -22.31 3.44 -7.89
CA ILE A 48 -22.87 3.35 -6.53
C ILE A 48 -21.76 3.07 -5.52
N ALA A 49 -20.87 2.12 -5.82
CA ALA A 49 -19.72 1.81 -4.96
C ALA A 49 -18.77 3.00 -4.81
N PHE A 50 -18.53 3.75 -5.88
CA PHE A 50 -17.74 4.98 -5.84
C PHE A 50 -18.40 6.06 -4.99
N GLU A 51 -19.69 6.32 -5.19
CA GLU A 51 -20.45 7.33 -4.44
C GLU A 51 -20.49 7.00 -2.93
N GLN A 52 -20.68 5.73 -2.56
CA GLN A 52 -20.60 5.31 -1.16
C GLN A 52 -19.23 5.56 -0.54
N ARG A 53 -18.14 5.27 -1.27
CA ARG A 53 -16.78 5.59 -0.81
C ARG A 53 -16.57 7.10 -0.69
N ALA A 54 -17.04 7.87 -1.67
CA ALA A 54 -16.97 9.33 -1.67
C ALA A 54 -17.62 9.93 -0.43
N LEU A 55 -18.84 9.49 -0.11
CA LEU A 55 -19.56 9.90 1.10
C LEU A 55 -18.79 9.52 2.38
N GLY A 56 -18.27 8.30 2.47
CA GLY A 56 -17.48 7.87 3.64
C GLY A 56 -16.19 8.68 3.85
N ALA A 57 -15.47 9.05 2.77
CA ALA A 57 -14.31 9.91 2.90
C ALA A 57 -14.68 11.35 3.28
N LEU A 58 -15.82 11.85 2.78
CA LEU A 58 -16.33 13.17 3.15
C LEU A 58 -16.71 13.22 4.63
N GLU A 59 -17.39 12.20 5.15
CA GLU A 59 -17.71 12.09 6.58
C GLU A 59 -16.46 12.02 7.44
N THR A 60 -15.46 11.23 7.02
CA THR A 60 -14.17 11.15 7.70
C THR A 60 -13.50 12.52 7.73
N TYR A 61 -13.48 13.24 6.61
CA TYR A 61 -12.92 14.59 6.52
C TYR A 61 -13.64 15.57 7.44
N LYS A 62 -14.98 15.57 7.47
CA LYS A 62 -15.76 16.43 8.38
C LYS A 62 -15.42 16.15 9.85
N ARG A 63 -15.14 14.88 10.20
CA ARG A 63 -14.81 14.48 11.57
C ARG A 63 -13.37 14.78 11.98
N THR A 64 -12.40 14.57 11.08
CA THR A 64 -10.96 14.61 11.43
C THR A 64 -10.21 15.81 10.84
N GLY A 65 -10.83 16.57 9.93
CA GLY A 65 -10.19 17.64 9.16
C GLY A 65 -9.09 17.16 8.20
N THR A 66 -9.01 15.86 7.93
CA THR A 66 -7.94 15.25 7.11
C THR A 66 -8.55 14.39 6.00
N PHE A 67 -8.17 14.66 4.75
CA PHE A 67 -8.71 13.94 3.60
C PHE A 67 -7.95 12.63 3.40
N LYS A 68 -8.64 11.51 3.57
CA LYS A 68 -8.11 10.19 3.25
C LYS A 68 -8.49 9.85 1.82
N SER A 69 -7.49 9.58 0.97
CA SER A 69 -7.72 9.22 -0.44
C SER A 69 -8.77 8.13 -0.58
N LEU A 70 -9.71 8.34 -1.50
CA LEU A 70 -10.76 7.39 -1.87
C LEU A 70 -10.22 6.13 -2.54
N PHE A 71 -9.09 6.27 -3.20
CA PHE A 71 -8.43 5.16 -3.85
C PHE A 71 -7.44 4.54 -2.87
N PRO A 72 -7.38 3.19 -2.79
CA PRO A 72 -6.31 2.53 -2.07
C PRO A 72 -4.98 3.11 -2.58
N PRO A 73 -4.00 3.36 -1.70
CA PRO A 73 -2.71 3.84 -2.15
C PRO A 73 -2.22 2.85 -3.20
N LEU A 74 -2.16 3.30 -4.47
CA LEU A 74 -1.63 2.50 -5.55
C LEU A 74 -0.27 2.07 -5.04
N LYS A 75 -0.09 0.76 -4.79
CA LYS A 75 1.21 0.20 -4.44
C LYS A 75 2.08 0.56 -5.62
N SER A 76 2.83 1.65 -5.49
CA SER A 76 3.74 2.09 -6.52
C SER A 76 4.81 1.00 -6.56
N LYS A 77 4.59 -0.02 -7.39
CA LYS A 77 5.65 -0.92 -7.81
C LYS A 77 6.71 0.01 -8.35
N GLY A 78 7.80 0.15 -7.60
CA GLY A 78 8.74 1.27 -7.70
C GLY A 78 9.04 1.61 -9.15
N LYS A 79 8.33 2.61 -9.68
CA LYS A 79 8.63 3.15 -10.99
C LYS A 79 9.97 3.83 -10.76
N LYS A 80 11.06 3.18 -11.16
CA LYS A 80 12.39 3.79 -11.24
C LYS A 80 12.18 5.07 -12.01
N LYS A 81 12.13 6.20 -11.30
CA LYS A 81 11.96 7.52 -11.89
C LYS A 81 13.09 7.63 -12.90
N GLY A 82 12.74 7.65 -14.19
CA GLY A 82 13.68 7.71 -15.30
C GLY A 82 14.76 8.73 -14.96
N LYS A 83 16.01 8.28 -15.03
CA LYS A 83 17.18 9.13 -14.89
C LYS A 83 17.39 9.82 -16.25
N ASP A 84 16.38 10.53 -16.72
CA ASP A 84 16.44 11.28 -17.96
C ASP A 84 16.96 12.68 -17.64
N GLY A 85 18.22 12.90 -17.99
CA GLY A 85 18.80 14.14 -18.52
C GLY A 85 18.81 15.43 -17.69
N GLU A 86 17.95 15.60 -16.70
CA GLU A 86 17.85 16.84 -15.93
C GLU A 86 18.76 16.73 -14.70
N VAL A 87 19.70 17.66 -14.55
CA VAL A 87 20.54 17.81 -13.35
C VAL A 87 19.63 18.19 -12.19
N LYS A 88 18.92 17.20 -11.64
CA LYS A 88 18.10 17.36 -10.44
C LYS A 88 19.05 17.84 -9.35
N ALA A 89 18.81 19.05 -8.88
CA ALA A 89 19.54 19.64 -7.76
C ALA A 89 19.70 18.57 -6.67
N LYS A 90 20.94 18.31 -6.26
CA LYS A 90 21.23 17.35 -5.19
C LYS A 90 20.42 17.79 -3.98
N ARG A 91 19.55 16.92 -3.48
CA ARG A 91 18.73 17.22 -2.30
C ARG A 91 19.66 17.57 -1.13
N ASN A 92 19.24 18.54 -0.33
CA ASN A 92 19.94 18.88 0.90
C ASN A 92 20.07 17.64 1.78
N ILE A 93 21.25 17.48 2.39
CA ILE A 93 21.50 16.38 3.31
C ILE A 93 20.58 16.52 4.53
N SER A 94 19.92 15.43 4.91
CA SER A 94 19.06 15.39 6.10
C SER A 94 19.89 15.34 7.40
N ALA A 95 19.29 15.79 8.51
CA ALA A 95 19.90 15.72 9.84
C ALA A 95 20.32 14.29 10.23
N TYR A 96 19.49 13.29 9.92
CA TYR A 96 19.82 11.87 10.13
C TYR A 96 21.09 11.47 9.37
N ASN A 97 21.22 11.86 8.11
CA ASN A 97 22.41 11.53 7.32
C ASN A 97 23.68 12.22 7.88
N LEU A 98 23.57 13.43 8.43
CA LEU A 98 24.69 14.07 9.14
C LEU A 98 25.06 13.31 10.40
N TYR A 99 24.06 12.94 11.22
CA TYR A 99 24.27 12.17 12.44
C TYR A 99 25.05 10.88 12.16
N ILE A 100 24.61 10.11 11.15
CA ILE A 100 25.29 8.86 10.74
C ILE A 100 26.74 9.13 10.32
N ARG A 101 27.00 10.16 9.52
CA ARG A 101 28.35 10.48 9.06
C ARG A 101 29.30 10.78 10.22
N TYR A 102 28.89 11.67 11.13
CA TYR A 102 29.73 12.09 12.24
C TYR A 102 29.90 11.00 13.31
N GLU A 103 28.87 10.20 13.59
CA GLU A 103 29.03 9.09 14.54
C GLU A 103 29.88 7.96 13.96
N ILE A 104 29.77 7.65 12.65
CA ILE A 104 30.70 6.71 12.02
C ILE A 104 32.14 7.22 12.10
N GLU A 105 32.37 8.49 11.80
CA GLU A 105 33.70 9.11 11.91
C GLU A 105 34.23 9.00 13.35
N LYS A 106 33.42 9.35 14.35
CA LYS A 106 33.77 9.24 15.77
C LYS A 106 34.06 7.80 16.20
N LEU A 107 33.28 6.83 15.73
CA LEU A 107 33.51 5.42 16.01
C LEU A 107 34.76 4.89 15.33
N LYS A 108 35.09 5.37 14.13
CA LYS A 108 36.35 5.08 13.44
C LYS A 108 37.54 5.63 14.21
N SER A 109 37.49 6.90 14.65
CA SER A 109 38.57 7.52 15.44
C SER A 109 38.80 6.83 16.77
N LYS A 110 37.76 6.21 17.35
CA LYS A 110 37.86 5.40 18.57
C LYS A 110 38.34 3.97 18.33
N GLY A 111 38.54 3.55 17.08
CA GLY A 111 38.88 2.16 16.75
C GLY A 111 37.76 1.15 17.03
N ALA A 112 36.53 1.61 17.30
CA ALA A 112 35.39 0.76 17.62
C ALA A 112 34.81 0.05 16.38
N ILE A 113 35.06 0.60 15.18
CA ILE A 113 34.71 -0.03 13.91
C ILE A 113 35.96 -0.70 13.37
N PRO A 114 36.02 -2.05 13.33
CA PRO A 114 37.12 -2.72 12.67
C PRO A 114 37.15 -2.33 11.19
N PRO A 115 38.33 -2.21 10.57
CA PRO A 115 38.47 -1.73 9.18
C PRO A 115 37.67 -2.57 8.17
N ASN A 116 37.41 -3.85 8.49
CA ASN A 116 36.64 -4.78 7.66
C ASN A 116 35.17 -4.92 8.07
N ALA A 117 34.68 -4.10 9.00
CA ALA A 117 33.28 -4.14 9.42
C ALA A 117 32.35 -3.72 8.28
N LYS A 118 31.20 -4.40 8.16
CA LYS A 118 30.15 -3.99 7.24
C LYS A 118 29.51 -2.70 7.72
N ILE A 119 29.78 -1.60 7.01
CA ILE A 119 29.23 -0.26 7.28
C ILE A 119 27.69 -0.31 7.44
N THR A 120 27.01 -1.17 6.68
CA THR A 120 25.55 -1.36 6.77
C THR A 120 25.08 -1.74 8.16
N GLU A 121 25.80 -2.60 8.89
CA GLU A 121 25.43 -3.00 10.25
C GLU A 121 25.64 -1.85 11.24
N THR A 122 26.71 -1.06 11.07
CA THR A 122 26.95 0.15 11.85
C THR A 122 25.84 1.18 11.62
N ILE A 123 25.42 1.40 10.37
CA ILE A 123 24.33 2.32 10.04
C ILE A 123 23.00 1.84 10.65
N LYS A 124 22.71 0.53 10.62
CA LYS A 124 21.50 -0.02 11.26
C LYS A 124 21.50 0.24 12.77
N GLY A 125 22.64 0.00 13.44
CA GLY A 125 22.79 0.27 14.87
C GLY A 125 22.57 1.74 15.21
N LEU A 126 23.21 2.65 14.46
CA LEU A 126 23.02 4.09 14.64
C LEU A 126 21.60 4.57 14.25
N GLY A 127 20.95 3.87 13.33
CA GLY A 127 19.54 4.10 13.00
C GLY A 127 18.62 3.80 14.20
N ALA A 128 18.89 2.71 14.92
CA ALA A 128 18.16 2.38 16.14
C ALA A 128 18.40 3.42 17.24
N THR A 129 19.64 3.86 17.47
CA THR A 129 19.92 4.89 18.48
C THR A 129 19.28 6.23 18.12
N TRP A 130 19.30 6.64 16.84
CA TRP A 130 18.61 7.83 16.39
C TRP A 130 17.10 7.74 16.60
N SER A 131 16.50 6.58 16.36
CA SER A 131 15.06 6.36 16.54
C SER A 131 14.61 6.46 18.00
N GLN A 132 15.49 6.09 18.94
CA GLN A 132 15.22 6.14 20.38
C GLN A 132 15.32 7.55 20.99
N LEU A 133 15.93 8.51 20.29
CA LEU A 133 16.01 9.89 20.78
C LEU A 133 14.63 10.54 20.77
N SER A 134 14.35 11.38 21.78
CA SER A 134 13.15 12.21 21.77
C SER A 134 13.22 13.22 20.61
N ASP A 135 12.08 13.70 20.14
CA ASP A 135 12.06 14.65 19.02
C ASP A 135 12.70 15.99 19.39
N SER A 136 12.64 16.40 20.67
CA SER A 136 13.39 17.55 21.21
C SER A 136 14.90 17.35 21.10
N ASP A 137 15.40 16.16 21.46
CA ASP A 137 16.83 15.85 21.36
C ASP A 137 17.30 15.78 19.91
N LYS A 138 16.48 15.20 19.03
CA LYS A 138 16.75 15.16 17.59
C LYS A 138 16.85 16.56 17.00
N ALA A 139 15.96 17.48 17.38
CA ALA A 139 15.99 18.87 16.92
C ALA A 139 17.26 19.60 17.39
N THR A 140 17.61 19.45 18.67
CA THR A 140 18.83 20.05 19.24
C THR A 140 20.10 19.49 18.55
N LYS A 141 20.17 18.17 18.38
CA LYS A 141 21.27 17.54 17.64
C LYS A 141 21.30 17.98 16.18
N ALA A 142 20.15 18.02 15.50
CA ALA A 142 20.07 18.45 14.11
C ALA A 142 20.71 19.83 13.90
N LYS A 143 20.39 20.81 14.75
CA LYS A 143 20.99 22.15 14.71
C LYS A 143 22.52 22.09 14.82
N SER A 144 23.04 21.41 15.85
CA SER A 144 24.50 21.28 16.06
C SER A 144 25.21 20.57 14.90
N LEU A 145 24.56 19.56 14.29
CA LEU A 145 25.12 18.81 13.17
C LEU A 145 25.16 19.64 11.88
N PHE A 146 24.12 20.44 11.64
CA PHE A 146 24.08 21.37 10.51
C PHE A 146 25.12 22.47 10.65
N GLU A 147 25.26 23.08 11.83
CA GLU A 147 26.28 24.10 12.10
C GLU A 147 27.69 23.56 11.88
N ARG A 148 27.98 22.37 12.43
CA ARG A 148 29.26 21.69 12.19
C ARG A 148 29.49 21.40 10.70
N HIS A 149 28.46 20.95 9.98
CA HIS A 149 28.56 20.67 8.55
C HIS A 149 28.81 21.92 7.71
N GLN A 150 28.17 23.04 8.04
CA GLN A 150 28.44 24.33 7.39
C GLN A 150 29.88 24.80 7.65
N LYS A 151 30.39 24.61 8.88
CA LYS A 151 31.77 24.96 9.23
C LYS A 151 32.81 24.12 8.46
N GLU A 152 32.57 22.82 8.32
CA GLU A 152 33.48 21.90 7.60
C GLU A 152 33.33 22.01 6.06
N ASN A 153 32.15 22.42 5.57
CA ASN A 153 31.86 22.55 4.14
C ASN A 153 31.26 23.93 3.82
N PRO A 154 32.05 25.02 3.86
CA PRO A 154 31.56 26.39 3.71
C PRO A 154 30.92 26.66 2.33
N GLY A 155 31.17 25.82 1.31
CA GLY A 155 30.53 25.93 0.00
C GLY A 155 29.12 25.31 -0.10
N SER A 156 28.65 24.63 0.94
CA SER A 156 27.32 23.99 0.98
C SER A 156 26.33 24.89 1.72
N VAL A 157 25.85 25.95 1.07
CA VAL A 157 24.80 26.83 1.63
C VAL A 157 23.48 26.06 1.73
N ILE A 158 23.16 25.58 2.93
CA ILE A 158 21.84 25.02 3.22
C ILE A 158 20.96 26.18 3.68
N PRO A 159 19.86 26.51 2.98
CA PRO A 159 18.99 27.60 3.39
C PRO A 159 18.38 27.30 4.78
N GLU A 160 18.46 28.29 5.66
CA GLU A 160 18.04 28.25 7.07
C GLU A 160 16.59 27.76 7.26
N ALA A 161 15.72 28.03 6.28
CA ALA A 161 14.35 27.52 6.20
C ALA A 161 14.25 25.99 6.32
N VAL A 162 15.26 25.24 5.88
CA VAL A 162 15.29 23.77 5.96
C VAL A 162 15.62 23.28 7.37
N ILE A 163 16.41 24.05 8.12
CA ILE A 163 16.73 23.76 9.53
C ILE A 163 15.46 23.99 10.38
N ALA A 164 14.71 25.05 10.10
CA ALA A 164 13.42 25.32 10.73
C ALA A 164 12.35 24.27 10.35
N ALA A 165 12.29 23.84 9.08
CA ALA A 165 11.34 22.82 8.63
C ALA A 165 11.59 21.44 9.26
N ALA A 166 12.86 21.08 9.53
CA ALA A 166 13.21 19.87 10.27
C ALA A 166 12.78 19.93 11.75
N ALA A 167 12.78 21.12 12.36
CA ALA A 167 12.24 21.34 13.71
C ALA A 167 10.70 21.40 13.74
N ALA A 168 10.07 21.84 12.64
CA ALA A 168 8.62 21.99 12.53
C ALA A 168 7.89 20.74 12.01
N SER A 169 8.59 19.73 11.47
CA SER A 169 8.03 18.40 11.21
C SER A 169 7.91 17.60 12.53
N ALA A 170 7.14 18.14 13.47
CA ALA A 170 6.53 17.36 14.53
C ALA A 170 5.37 16.57 13.91
N PRO A 171 5.43 15.23 13.83
CA PRO A 171 4.23 14.46 13.54
C PRO A 171 3.24 14.69 14.69
N LYS A 172 2.02 15.13 14.36
CA LYS A 172 0.88 15.05 15.29
C LYS A 172 0.83 13.62 15.86
N GLU A 173 0.85 13.56 17.19
CA GLU A 173 0.73 12.43 18.10
C GLU A 173 0.59 11.03 17.48
N PRO A 174 1.48 10.06 17.83
CA PRO A 174 1.20 8.67 17.57
C PRO A 174 0.01 8.24 18.43
N THR A 175 -1.12 8.00 17.78
CA THR A 175 -2.27 7.31 18.38
C THR A 175 -1.75 6.00 19.01
N PRO A 176 -2.05 5.70 20.29
CA PRO A 176 -1.47 4.55 20.97
C PRO A 176 -1.88 3.26 20.25
N ALA A 177 -0.87 2.47 19.89
CA ALA A 177 -1.04 1.13 19.35
C ALA A 177 -1.89 0.30 20.32
N LYS A 178 -3.03 -0.18 19.82
CA LYS A 178 -3.90 -1.13 20.53
C LYS A 178 -3.10 -2.43 20.70
N ARG A 179 -2.62 -2.68 21.93
CA ARG A 179 -2.12 -3.99 22.39
C ARG A 179 -3.12 -5.08 21.97
N PRO A 180 -2.73 -6.16 21.29
CA PRO A 180 -3.52 -7.38 21.34
C PRO A 180 -3.46 -7.92 22.77
N ALA A 181 -4.64 -8.11 23.35
CA ALA A 181 -4.80 -8.72 24.65
C ALA A 181 -4.27 -10.16 24.63
N GLU A 182 -3.40 -10.41 25.58
CA GLU A 182 -3.08 -11.71 26.15
C GLU A 182 -4.35 -12.31 26.78
N ALA A 183 -4.79 -13.48 26.32
CA ALA A 183 -5.42 -14.56 27.11
C ALA A 183 -6.11 -15.60 26.21
N ALA A 184 -5.54 -16.80 26.14
CA ALA A 184 -6.16 -18.08 26.52
C ALA A 184 -5.56 -19.26 25.71
N PRO A 185 -5.02 -20.30 26.38
CA PRO A 185 -4.56 -21.52 25.72
C PRO A 185 -5.78 -22.38 25.32
N THR A 186 -5.92 -22.63 24.03
CA THR A 186 -6.90 -23.58 23.50
C THR A 186 -6.47 -25.01 23.81
N GLU A 187 -7.33 -25.69 24.56
CA GLU A 187 -7.35 -27.10 24.92
C GLU A 187 -7.06 -28.05 23.73
N PRO A 188 -6.27 -29.13 23.90
CA PRO A 188 -6.01 -30.07 22.81
C PRO A 188 -7.20 -31.02 22.59
N ALA A 189 -7.71 -31.03 21.34
CA ALA A 189 -8.79 -31.89 20.87
C ALA A 189 -8.47 -33.41 20.97
N PRO A 190 -9.50 -34.26 21.15
CA PRO A 190 -9.32 -35.69 21.45
C PRO A 190 -8.93 -36.54 20.24
N LYS A 191 -8.03 -37.50 20.49
CA LYS A 191 -7.57 -38.55 19.56
C LYS A 191 -8.73 -39.38 19.01
N LYS A 192 -8.91 -39.39 17.68
CA LYS A 192 -9.74 -40.38 16.97
C LYS A 192 -9.14 -41.78 17.16
N LYS A 193 -9.87 -42.65 17.85
CA LYS A 193 -9.58 -44.09 17.96
C LYS A 193 -9.69 -44.74 16.58
N GLY A 194 -8.63 -45.45 16.20
CA GLY A 194 -8.56 -46.27 15.00
C GLY A 194 -9.60 -47.39 15.01
N ARG A 195 -10.20 -47.63 13.85
CA ARG A 195 -10.96 -48.83 13.51
C ARG A 195 -10.02 -50.04 13.57
N LYS A 196 -10.42 -51.08 14.32
CA LYS A 196 -9.83 -52.42 14.23
C LYS A 196 -10.15 -53.03 12.85
N PRO A 197 -9.24 -53.79 12.22
CA PRO A 197 -9.61 -54.68 11.13
C PRO A 197 -10.41 -55.86 11.67
N LYS A 198 -11.41 -56.31 10.90
CA LYS A 198 -12.10 -57.58 11.12
C LYS A 198 -11.16 -58.73 10.79
N ALA A 199 -11.22 -59.77 11.61
CA ALA A 199 -10.62 -61.08 11.39
C ALA A 199 -11.20 -61.76 10.15
#